data_AF-A0A2E7H5U3-F1
#
_entry.id   AF-A0A2E7H5U3-F1
#
_cell.length_a   1.000
_cell.length_b   1.000
_cell.length_c   1.000
_cell.angle_alpha   90.00
_cell.angle_beta   90.00
_cell.angle_gamma   90.00
#
_symmetry.space_group_name_H-M   'P 1'
#
loop_
_entity.id
_entity.type
_entity.pdbx_description
1 polymer ?
#
loop_
_entity_poly.entity_id
_entity_poly.type
_entity_poly.pdbx_seq_one_letter_code
_entity_poly.pdbx_strand_id
1 'polypeptide(L)'
;MLGLPLIGLMVLGVHGEHHFNTLPYFTESGTTETFNEGVQQVKPFLLTNHLGESFHSKSLNGKVWLAAFFATDAPHVAQVTKQLLWPNFRYRDENDITTVCFTLNAVHDTPDVLAKYVKRNTRYNGFDGKWQFLTGEQPKIDAIIAESFMIERDPSDPNNIATLWLVDSKGYLRGVYHAASEDAIKDAVEDIALLQKEMDEVAYAKKKRAEELAKLLPLPVLGPMGHTVPPFAFIDRDSMEFSHNDCSAQLRVVDFFFTTCPTICPIMSSQMARLQEGIRAKGLEGEVRLVSHTVDPDYDTPSRLKSYGERLGQDPEIWKLLTGNKEDLYDIARNGYFLTAIESDTAAGGIFHSDLFALIDRSGQIRGYYDGTDTDEVDQLLDAVEQLWALNE
;
A
#
# COMPACT_ATOMS: atom_id res chain seq x y z
N MET A 1 -54.39 -9.74 10.43
CA MET A 1 -53.45 -10.85 10.16
C MET A 1 -52.10 -10.20 9.88
N LEU A 2 -51.23 -10.15 10.90
CA LEU A 2 -50.01 -10.97 11.02
C LEU A 2 -49.00 -10.54 9.94
N GLY A 3 -47.96 -9.74 10.20
CA GLY A 3 -47.02 -9.77 11.32
C GLY A 3 -45.70 -10.38 10.80
N LEU A 4 -44.67 -9.54 10.59
CA LEU A 4 -43.31 -9.95 10.20
C LEU A 4 -42.67 -10.88 11.23
N PRO A 5 -41.80 -11.79 10.78
CA PRO A 5 -40.43 -11.89 11.31
C PRO A 5 -39.42 -11.99 10.14
N LEU A 6 -38.36 -11.20 9.98
CA LEU A 6 -37.15 -11.07 10.81
C LEU A 6 -36.68 -12.40 11.42
N ILE A 7 -35.61 -12.97 10.81
CA ILE A 7 -34.61 -13.94 11.33
C ILE A 7 -34.39 -15.12 10.36
N GLY A 8 -33.12 -15.32 10.00
CA GLY A 8 -32.56 -16.46 9.25
C GLY A 8 -31.07 -16.24 8.97
N LEU A 9 -30.27 -15.86 9.97
CA LEU A 9 -29.41 -16.74 10.79
C LEU A 9 -28.09 -17.12 10.07
N MET A 10 -27.05 -16.34 10.39
CA MET A 10 -25.62 -16.67 10.41
C MET A 10 -25.36 -18.05 11.02
N VAL A 11 -24.33 -18.76 10.50
CA VAL A 11 -23.48 -19.86 11.07
C VAL A 11 -22.97 -20.66 9.85
N LEU A 12 -21.71 -20.95 9.55
CA LEU A 12 -20.38 -20.82 10.18
C LEU A 12 -19.33 -20.95 9.06
N GLY A 13 -18.22 -20.23 9.17
CA GLY A 13 -16.99 -20.44 8.40
C GLY A 13 -15.82 -19.79 9.14
N VAL A 14 -15.31 -20.48 10.15
CA VAL A 14 -14.09 -20.10 10.89
C VAL A 14 -12.89 -20.32 9.95
N HIS A 15 -11.99 -19.33 9.87
CA HIS A 15 -10.84 -19.19 8.97
C HIS A 15 -11.12 -18.62 7.57
N GLY A 16 -11.52 -17.36 7.52
CA GLY A 16 -11.36 -16.48 6.36
C GLY A 16 -11.83 -15.08 6.72
N GLU A 17 -10.95 -14.08 6.62
CA GLU A 17 -11.41 -12.70 6.59
C GLU A 17 -12.24 -12.50 5.30
N HIS A 18 -13.55 -12.72 5.40
CA HIS A 18 -14.47 -12.39 4.32
C HIS A 18 -14.68 -10.87 4.32
N HIS A 19 -13.80 -10.16 3.62
CA HIS A 19 -14.08 -8.81 3.17
C HIS A 19 -15.20 -8.90 2.14
N PHE A 20 -16.45 -8.63 2.54
CA PHE A 20 -17.54 -8.42 1.59
C PHE A 20 -17.24 -7.13 0.82
N ASN A 21 -16.59 -7.25 -0.34
CA ASN A 21 -16.44 -6.11 -1.25
C ASN A 21 -17.85 -5.71 -1.73
N THR A 22 -18.17 -4.42 -1.71
CA THR A 22 -19.49 -3.97 -2.17
C THR A 22 -19.63 -4.02 -3.69
N LEU A 23 -18.51 -4.03 -4.42
CA LEU A 23 -18.41 -4.14 -5.86
C LEU A 23 -17.42 -5.24 -6.27
N PRO A 24 -17.66 -5.94 -7.40
CA PRO A 24 -16.73 -6.95 -7.89
C PRO A 24 -15.40 -6.33 -8.30
N TYR A 25 -14.38 -7.17 -8.40
CA TYR A 25 -13.13 -6.89 -9.09
C TYR A 25 -13.16 -7.46 -10.51
N PHE A 26 -12.41 -6.86 -11.42
CA PHE A 26 -12.23 -7.39 -12.78
C PHE A 26 -10.91 -8.14 -12.91
N THR A 27 -10.90 -9.17 -13.75
CA THR A 27 -9.74 -9.97 -14.16
C THR A 27 -9.77 -10.13 -15.67
N GLU A 28 -8.68 -10.65 -16.28
CA GLU A 28 -8.67 -10.98 -17.72
C GLU A 28 -9.78 -11.97 -18.13
N SER A 29 -10.29 -12.78 -17.18
CA SER A 29 -11.30 -13.80 -17.44
C SER A 29 -12.74 -13.39 -17.07
N GLY A 30 -12.97 -12.18 -16.55
CA GLY A 30 -14.28 -11.69 -16.14
C GLY A 30 -14.27 -10.94 -14.81
N THR A 31 -15.24 -11.22 -13.93
CA THR A 31 -15.39 -10.57 -12.63
C THR A 31 -15.25 -11.57 -11.47
N THR A 32 -14.78 -11.11 -10.30
CA THR A 32 -14.65 -11.89 -9.07
C THR A 32 -15.06 -11.06 -7.85
N GLU A 33 -15.75 -11.69 -6.89
CA GLU A 33 -16.14 -11.07 -5.61
C GLU A 33 -14.98 -11.07 -4.59
N THR A 34 -14.02 -11.96 -4.79
CA THR A 34 -12.85 -12.12 -3.92
C THR A 34 -11.61 -11.51 -4.54
N PHE A 35 -10.86 -10.79 -3.71
CA PHE A 35 -9.53 -10.32 -4.08
C PHE A 35 -8.58 -11.51 -4.25
N ASN A 36 -7.85 -11.53 -5.37
CA ASN A 36 -6.83 -12.54 -5.68
C ASN A 36 -5.75 -11.94 -6.59
N GLU A 37 -4.65 -12.67 -6.82
CA GLU A 37 -3.50 -12.19 -7.63
C GLU A 37 -3.87 -11.83 -9.08
N GLY A 38 -4.98 -12.34 -9.62
CA GLY A 38 -5.43 -12.07 -10.99
C GLY A 38 -6.29 -10.82 -11.14
N VAL A 39 -6.50 -10.04 -10.07
CA VAL A 39 -7.29 -8.81 -10.11
C VAL A 39 -6.56 -7.72 -10.89
N GLN A 40 -7.25 -7.13 -11.85
CA GLN A 40 -6.74 -6.10 -12.74
C GLN A 40 -6.54 -4.78 -11.98
N GLN A 41 -5.30 -4.31 -11.96
CA GLN A 41 -4.90 -3.03 -11.39
C GLN A 41 -4.31 -2.13 -12.50
N VAL A 42 -4.60 -0.84 -12.43
CA VAL A 42 -4.04 0.13 -13.36
C VAL A 42 -2.53 0.24 -13.14
N LYS A 43 -1.75 -0.03 -14.20
CA LYS A 43 -0.29 0.03 -14.13
C LYS A 43 0.20 1.49 -14.01
N PRO A 44 1.36 1.73 -13.39
CA PRO A 44 1.94 3.06 -13.34
C PRO A 44 2.13 3.68 -14.74
N PHE A 45 1.73 4.93 -14.92
CA PHE A 45 1.91 5.65 -16.18
C PHE A 45 2.31 7.11 -15.97
N LEU A 46 2.94 7.68 -17.01
CA LEU A 46 3.33 9.08 -17.10
C LEU A 46 2.89 9.63 -18.46
N LEU A 47 1.98 10.60 -18.44
CA LEU A 47 1.43 11.27 -19.63
C LEU A 47 1.54 12.79 -19.48
N THR A 48 1.02 13.53 -20.45
CA THR A 48 0.92 15.00 -20.41
C THR A 48 -0.55 15.39 -20.25
N ASN A 49 -0.86 16.28 -19.31
CA ASN A 49 -2.23 16.78 -19.14
C ASN A 49 -2.55 17.92 -20.12
N HIS A 50 -3.82 18.34 -20.15
CA HIS A 50 -4.29 19.50 -20.93
C HIS A 50 -3.66 20.84 -20.55
N LEU A 51 -2.94 20.95 -19.44
CA LEU A 51 -2.17 22.15 -19.07
C LEU A 51 -0.73 22.11 -19.62
N GLY A 52 -0.34 21.02 -20.29
CA GLY A 52 1.02 20.80 -20.76
C GLY A 52 1.97 20.29 -19.68
N GLU A 53 1.44 19.88 -18.53
CA GLU A 53 2.22 19.42 -17.38
C GLU A 53 2.34 17.89 -17.38
N SER A 54 3.39 17.39 -16.74
CA SER A 54 3.55 15.96 -16.55
C SER A 54 2.52 15.43 -15.55
N PHE A 55 1.80 14.39 -15.95
CA PHE A 55 0.78 13.73 -15.15
C PHE A 55 1.19 12.30 -14.84
N HIS A 56 1.48 12.02 -13.57
CA HIS A 56 1.84 10.69 -13.10
C HIS A 56 0.64 10.04 -12.44
N SER A 57 0.35 8.78 -12.77
CA SER A 57 -0.74 8.00 -12.16
C SER A 57 -0.72 7.99 -10.61
N LYS A 58 0.44 8.21 -9.97
CA LYS A 58 0.57 8.34 -8.51
C LYS A 58 -0.29 9.47 -7.92
N SER A 59 -0.64 10.50 -8.68
CA SER A 59 -1.55 11.56 -8.22
C SER A 59 -3.01 11.11 -8.05
N LEU A 60 -3.32 9.87 -8.49
CA LEU A 60 -4.61 9.19 -8.34
C LEU A 60 -4.62 8.23 -7.15
N ASN A 61 -3.48 8.01 -6.47
CA ASN A 61 -3.43 7.14 -5.30
C ASN A 61 -4.35 7.67 -4.19
N GLY A 62 -5.16 6.79 -3.61
CA GLY A 62 -6.14 7.17 -2.59
C GLY A 62 -7.42 7.78 -3.16
N LYS A 63 -7.59 7.86 -4.49
CA LYS A 63 -8.77 8.46 -5.13
C LYS A 63 -9.58 7.43 -5.91
N VAL A 64 -10.90 7.57 -5.90
CA VAL A 64 -11.79 6.88 -6.83
C VAL A 64 -11.84 7.68 -8.12
N TRP A 65 -11.78 7.00 -9.27
CA TRP A 65 -11.80 7.73 -10.53
C TRP A 65 -12.45 6.98 -11.69
N LEU A 66 -13.05 7.76 -12.59
CA LEU A 66 -13.57 7.26 -13.85
C LEU A 66 -12.52 7.45 -14.95
N ALA A 67 -12.18 6.37 -15.64
CA ALA A 67 -11.42 6.41 -16.88
C ALA A 67 -12.39 6.49 -18.07
N ALA A 68 -12.16 7.47 -18.95
CA ALA A 68 -12.88 7.64 -20.20
C ALA A 68 -11.90 7.68 -21.38
N PHE A 69 -12.34 7.22 -22.55
CA PHE A 69 -11.46 7.09 -23.72
C PHE A 69 -12.17 7.69 -24.94
N PHE A 70 -11.66 8.80 -25.46
CA PHE A 70 -12.20 9.43 -26.66
C PHE A 70 -11.22 10.44 -27.26
N ALA A 71 -11.34 10.71 -28.56
CA ALA A 71 -10.66 11.84 -29.18
C ALA A 71 -11.57 13.07 -29.24
N THR A 72 -11.01 14.28 -29.17
CA THR A 72 -11.84 15.51 -29.19
C THR A 72 -12.46 15.85 -30.56
N ASP A 73 -11.96 15.20 -31.62
CA ASP A 73 -12.49 15.24 -32.99
C ASP A 73 -13.43 14.06 -33.31
N ALA A 74 -13.71 13.17 -32.36
CA ALA A 74 -14.58 12.02 -32.58
C ALA A 74 -16.05 12.45 -32.86
N PRO A 75 -16.77 11.77 -33.78
CA PRO A 75 -18.15 12.14 -34.16
C PRO A 75 -19.14 12.18 -32.98
N HIS A 76 -18.96 11.30 -32.00
CA HIS A 76 -19.85 11.14 -30.85
C HIS A 76 -19.35 11.81 -29.57
N VAL A 77 -18.27 12.59 -29.65
CA VAL A 77 -17.61 13.14 -28.45
C VAL A 77 -18.55 13.96 -27.58
N ALA A 78 -19.43 14.77 -28.19
CA ALA A 78 -20.35 15.63 -27.46
C ALA A 78 -21.30 14.86 -26.52
N GLN A 79 -21.70 13.65 -26.92
CA GLN A 79 -22.55 12.78 -26.10
C GLN A 79 -21.78 12.23 -24.91
N VAL A 80 -20.55 11.75 -25.14
CA VAL A 80 -19.65 11.28 -24.07
C VAL A 80 -19.37 12.40 -23.07
N THR A 81 -19.03 13.60 -23.55
CA THR A 81 -18.81 14.77 -22.68
C THR A 81 -20.02 15.04 -21.80
N LYS A 82 -21.22 15.06 -22.39
CA LYS A 82 -22.47 15.35 -21.68
C LYS A 82 -22.68 14.37 -20.53
N GLN A 83 -22.39 13.08 -20.74
CA GLN A 83 -22.55 12.08 -19.69
C GLN A 83 -21.53 12.26 -18.56
N LEU A 84 -20.27 12.57 -18.89
CA LEU A 84 -19.23 12.84 -17.89
C LEU A 84 -19.50 14.10 -17.05
N LEU A 85 -20.34 15.03 -17.52
CA LEU A 85 -20.74 16.19 -16.71
C LEU A 85 -21.46 15.76 -15.42
N TRP A 86 -22.22 14.66 -15.46
CA TRP A 86 -23.05 14.24 -14.33
C TRP A 86 -22.24 13.77 -13.11
N PRO A 87 -21.33 12.76 -13.22
CA PRO A 87 -20.48 12.38 -12.10
C PRO A 87 -19.57 13.53 -11.66
N ASN A 88 -19.02 14.31 -12.59
CA ASN A 88 -18.14 15.43 -12.27
C ASN A 88 -18.88 16.56 -11.52
N PHE A 89 -20.17 16.80 -11.82
CA PHE A 89 -21.00 17.76 -11.07
C PHE A 89 -21.44 17.21 -9.71
N ARG A 90 -21.80 15.93 -9.63
CA ARG A 90 -22.27 15.25 -8.41
C ARG A 90 -21.18 15.17 -7.34
N TYR A 91 -19.93 15.00 -7.76
CA TYR A 91 -18.76 14.82 -6.90
C TYR A 91 -17.79 16.02 -6.95
N ARG A 92 -18.31 17.20 -7.32
CA ARG A 92 -17.50 18.42 -7.45
C ARG A 92 -16.77 18.83 -6.17
N ASP A 93 -17.38 18.57 -5.02
CA ASP A 93 -16.88 18.98 -3.70
C ASP A 93 -16.03 17.88 -3.03
N GLU A 94 -15.90 16.71 -3.67
CA GLU A 94 -15.29 15.50 -3.10
C GLU A 94 -13.89 15.24 -3.65
N ASN A 95 -12.85 15.89 -3.12
CA ASN A 95 -11.49 15.91 -3.71
C ASN A 95 -10.89 14.54 -4.07
N ASP A 96 -11.38 13.47 -3.46
CA ASP A 96 -10.93 12.10 -3.69
C ASP A 96 -11.67 11.38 -4.83
N ILE A 97 -12.54 12.09 -5.56
CA ILE A 97 -13.22 11.60 -6.77
C ILE A 97 -12.82 12.47 -7.97
N THR A 98 -12.35 11.83 -9.04
CA THR A 98 -11.88 12.52 -10.26
C THR A 98 -12.26 11.77 -11.55
N THR A 99 -12.28 12.47 -12.68
CA THR A 99 -12.44 11.87 -14.02
C THR A 99 -11.15 12.05 -14.81
N VAL A 100 -10.67 10.97 -15.43
CA VAL A 100 -9.45 10.93 -16.26
C VAL A 100 -9.84 10.49 -17.67
N CYS A 101 -9.57 11.34 -18.66
CA CYS A 101 -9.88 11.10 -20.07
C CYS A 101 -8.59 10.87 -20.84
N PHE A 102 -8.43 9.69 -21.44
CA PHE A 102 -7.33 9.35 -22.32
C PHE A 102 -7.72 9.62 -23.78
N THR A 103 -6.88 10.35 -24.50
CA THR A 103 -7.12 10.58 -25.93
C THR A 103 -6.96 9.31 -26.76
N LEU A 104 -7.82 9.13 -27.76
CA LEU A 104 -7.69 8.11 -28.80
C LEU A 104 -6.94 8.62 -30.05
N ASN A 105 -6.63 9.91 -30.11
CA ASN A 105 -5.95 10.56 -31.23
C ASN A 105 -4.98 11.63 -30.71
N ALA A 106 -3.85 11.19 -30.14
CA ALA A 106 -2.84 12.08 -29.56
C ALA A 106 -2.16 12.99 -30.60
N VAL A 107 -2.22 12.63 -31.88
CA VAL A 107 -1.74 13.49 -32.98
C VAL A 107 -2.61 14.75 -33.10
N HIS A 108 -3.92 14.61 -32.93
CA HIS A 108 -4.86 15.73 -32.91
C HIS A 108 -4.90 16.43 -31.55
N ASP A 109 -5.06 15.64 -30.48
CA ASP A 109 -5.27 16.07 -29.11
C ASP A 109 -3.96 16.48 -28.42
N THR A 110 -3.30 17.49 -28.98
CA THR A 110 -2.19 18.17 -28.31
C THR A 110 -2.66 18.87 -27.03
N PRO A 111 -1.75 19.19 -26.07
CA PRO A 111 -2.13 19.92 -24.86
C PRO A 111 -2.94 21.19 -25.15
N ASP A 112 -2.58 21.96 -26.17
CA ASP A 112 -3.31 23.18 -26.57
C ASP A 112 -4.74 22.91 -27.07
N VAL A 113 -4.93 21.81 -27.81
CA VAL A 113 -6.26 21.40 -28.31
C VAL A 113 -7.12 20.95 -27.14
N LEU A 114 -6.56 20.11 -26.25
CA LEU A 114 -7.22 19.68 -25.02
C LEU A 114 -7.56 20.86 -24.10
N ALA A 115 -6.64 21.82 -23.92
CA ALA A 115 -6.89 23.03 -23.13
C ALA A 115 -8.08 23.82 -23.66
N LYS A 116 -8.17 24.01 -24.99
CA LYS A 116 -9.31 24.69 -25.63
C LYS A 116 -10.59 23.89 -25.47
N TYR A 117 -10.52 22.57 -25.59
CA TYR A 117 -11.65 21.68 -25.40
C TYR A 117 -12.19 21.75 -23.96
N VAL A 118 -11.31 21.63 -22.96
CA VAL A 118 -11.61 21.80 -21.55
C VAL A 118 -12.22 23.19 -21.30
N LYS A 119 -11.60 24.26 -21.79
CA LYS A 119 -12.13 25.63 -21.63
C LYS A 119 -13.54 25.81 -22.22
N ARG A 120 -13.88 25.08 -23.29
CA ARG A 120 -15.23 25.11 -23.87
C ARG A 120 -16.25 24.40 -22.97
N ASN A 121 -15.87 23.28 -22.37
CA ASN A 121 -16.76 22.43 -21.57
C ASN A 121 -16.87 22.85 -20.10
N THR A 122 -15.81 23.45 -19.54
CA THR A 122 -15.77 24.01 -18.17
C THR A 122 -16.77 25.15 -17.96
N ARG A 123 -17.30 25.76 -19.03
CA ARG A 123 -18.47 26.67 -18.96
C ARG A 123 -19.70 26.02 -18.31
N TYR A 124 -19.80 24.71 -18.34
CA TYR A 124 -20.90 23.93 -17.77
C TYR A 124 -20.51 23.18 -16.50
N ASN A 125 -19.21 22.98 -16.24
CA ASN A 125 -18.72 22.12 -15.15
C ASN A 125 -17.22 22.29 -14.85
N GLY A 126 -16.79 23.51 -14.55
CA GLY A 126 -15.40 23.85 -14.25
C GLY A 126 -15.06 23.70 -12.77
N PHE A 127 -14.47 22.57 -12.40
CA PHE A 127 -13.85 22.34 -11.09
C PHE A 127 -12.39 22.00 -11.29
N ASP A 128 -11.51 22.74 -10.61
CA ASP A 128 -10.08 22.60 -10.79
C ASP A 128 -9.60 21.22 -10.34
N GLY A 129 -8.66 20.63 -11.09
CA GLY A 129 -8.11 19.31 -10.79
C GLY A 129 -9.02 18.10 -11.00
N LYS A 130 -10.35 18.27 -11.15
CA LYS A 130 -11.35 17.19 -11.19
C LYS A 130 -11.48 16.44 -12.50
N TRP A 131 -11.08 17.09 -13.58
CA TRP A 131 -11.27 16.56 -14.93
C TRP A 131 -9.96 16.66 -15.70
N GLN A 132 -9.27 15.53 -15.77
CA GLN A 132 -7.96 15.43 -16.40
C GLN A 132 -8.13 14.90 -17.82
N PHE A 133 -7.55 15.58 -18.79
CA PHE A 133 -7.46 15.11 -20.17
C PHE A 133 -5.99 14.88 -20.47
N LEU A 134 -5.67 13.65 -20.87
CA LEU A 134 -4.31 13.16 -21.00
C LEU A 134 -3.98 12.86 -22.47
N THR A 135 -2.77 13.25 -22.85
CA THR A 135 -2.15 13.01 -24.17
C THR A 135 -0.68 12.65 -24.00
N GLY A 136 0.01 12.35 -25.11
CA GLY A 136 1.38 11.89 -25.12
C GLY A 136 1.73 11.11 -26.39
N GLU A 137 2.65 10.17 -26.29
CA GLU A 137 2.95 9.26 -27.41
C GLU A 137 1.80 8.25 -27.58
N GLN A 138 1.21 8.18 -28.78
CA GLN A 138 0.08 7.30 -29.06
C GLN A 138 0.35 5.82 -28.68
N PRO A 139 1.51 5.21 -29.01
CA PRO A 139 1.77 3.82 -28.62
C PRO A 139 1.80 3.60 -27.10
N LYS A 140 2.22 4.61 -26.33
CA LYS A 140 2.19 4.53 -24.85
C LYS A 140 0.76 4.56 -24.32
N ILE A 141 -0.09 5.42 -24.89
CA ILE A 141 -1.51 5.49 -24.51
C ILE A 141 -2.20 4.18 -24.87
N ASP A 142 -1.95 3.64 -26.06
CA ASP A 142 -2.55 2.37 -26.51
C ASP A 142 -2.12 1.20 -25.61
N ALA A 143 -0.84 1.16 -25.20
CA ALA A 143 -0.34 0.18 -24.24
C ALA A 143 -1.02 0.30 -22.86
N ILE A 144 -1.23 1.53 -22.36
CA ILE A 144 -1.95 1.75 -21.10
C ILE A 144 -3.40 1.24 -21.21
N ILE A 145 -4.08 1.56 -22.31
CA ILE A 145 -5.46 1.15 -22.58
C ILE A 145 -5.58 -0.38 -22.62
N ALA A 146 -4.68 -1.05 -23.34
CA ALA A 146 -4.68 -2.51 -23.44
C ALA A 146 -4.31 -3.17 -22.11
N GLU A 147 -3.20 -2.77 -21.50
CA GLU A 147 -2.65 -3.47 -20.34
C GLU A 147 -3.35 -3.15 -19.02
N SER A 148 -3.92 -1.95 -18.87
CA SER A 148 -4.56 -1.52 -17.62
C SER A 148 -6.07 -1.68 -17.64
N PHE A 149 -6.71 -1.56 -18.81
CA PHE A 149 -8.17 -1.58 -18.95
C PHE A 149 -8.69 -2.75 -19.79
N MET A 150 -7.81 -3.61 -20.30
CA MET A 150 -8.16 -4.77 -21.12
C MET A 150 -8.96 -4.40 -22.37
N ILE A 151 -8.66 -3.23 -22.96
CA ILE A 151 -9.32 -2.74 -24.17
C ILE A 151 -8.34 -2.86 -25.35
N GLU A 152 -8.70 -3.67 -26.34
CA GLU A 152 -7.98 -3.70 -27.62
C GLU A 152 -8.48 -2.59 -28.55
N ARG A 153 -7.56 -1.78 -29.08
CA ARG A 153 -7.89 -0.75 -30.06
C ARG A 153 -8.02 -1.35 -31.45
N ASP A 154 -9.09 -0.99 -32.16
CA ASP A 154 -9.25 -1.30 -33.58
C ASP A 154 -8.66 -0.16 -34.42
N PRO A 155 -7.60 -0.39 -35.21
CA PRO A 155 -7.05 0.64 -36.08
C PRO A 155 -8.00 1.09 -37.20
N SER A 156 -8.97 0.24 -37.56
CA SER A 156 -9.97 0.52 -38.60
C SER A 156 -11.15 1.36 -38.10
N ASP A 157 -11.41 1.32 -36.79
CA ASP A 157 -12.34 2.21 -36.08
C ASP A 157 -11.67 2.79 -34.83
N PRO A 158 -10.83 3.84 -34.98
CA PRO A 158 -10.01 4.36 -33.90
C PRO A 158 -10.81 4.96 -32.74
N ASN A 159 -12.13 5.15 -32.90
CA ASN A 159 -13.05 5.72 -31.91
C ASN A 159 -14.03 4.68 -31.35
N ASN A 160 -13.77 3.38 -31.53
CA ASN A 160 -14.65 2.28 -31.14
C ASN A 160 -14.79 2.03 -29.62
N ILE A 161 -14.24 2.89 -28.77
CA ILE A 161 -14.32 2.74 -27.32
C ILE A 161 -15.46 3.60 -26.78
N ALA A 162 -16.52 2.93 -26.33
CA ALA A 162 -17.70 3.56 -25.75
C ALA A 162 -17.89 3.23 -24.27
N THR A 163 -16.87 2.71 -23.60
CA THR A 163 -16.93 2.32 -22.18
C THR A 163 -16.24 3.34 -21.28
N LEU A 164 -16.76 3.46 -20.06
CA LEU A 164 -16.14 4.11 -18.92
C LEU A 164 -15.74 3.03 -17.92
N TRP A 165 -14.58 3.18 -17.30
CA TRP A 165 -14.12 2.26 -16.26
C TRP A 165 -14.06 2.98 -14.91
N LEU A 166 -14.59 2.36 -13.87
CA LEU A 166 -14.46 2.81 -12.48
C LEU A 166 -13.25 2.14 -11.84
N VAL A 167 -12.41 2.96 -11.23
CA VAL A 167 -11.19 2.55 -10.55
C VAL A 167 -11.26 3.00 -9.08
N ASP A 168 -10.96 2.10 -8.15
CA ASP A 168 -10.96 2.43 -6.72
C ASP A 168 -9.69 3.16 -6.26
N SER A 169 -9.67 3.52 -4.97
CA SER A 169 -8.56 4.23 -4.32
C SER A 169 -7.23 3.48 -4.29
N LYS A 170 -7.26 2.15 -4.53
CA LYS A 170 -6.09 1.29 -4.65
C LYS A 170 -5.70 1.04 -6.11
N GLY A 171 -6.44 1.57 -7.08
CA GLY A 171 -6.15 1.43 -8.50
C GLY A 171 -6.75 0.19 -9.16
N TYR A 172 -7.63 -0.56 -8.48
CA TYR A 172 -8.28 -1.73 -9.06
C TYR A 172 -9.52 -1.36 -9.86
N LEU A 173 -9.78 -2.10 -10.94
CA LEU A 173 -11.00 -1.92 -11.73
C LEU A 173 -12.20 -2.52 -11.01
N ARG A 174 -13.27 -1.72 -10.82
CA ARG A 174 -14.46 -2.09 -10.04
C ARG A 174 -15.78 -1.99 -10.81
N GLY A 175 -15.80 -1.35 -11.97
CA GLY A 175 -17.00 -1.21 -12.78
C GLY A 175 -16.72 -0.82 -14.22
N VAL A 176 -17.63 -1.19 -15.13
CA VAL A 176 -17.58 -0.82 -16.54
C VAL A 176 -18.97 -0.39 -17.01
N TYR A 177 -19.05 0.76 -17.68
CA TYR A 177 -20.32 1.41 -18.03
C TYR A 177 -20.31 1.89 -19.46
N HIS A 178 -21.45 1.78 -20.15
CA HIS A 178 -21.56 2.29 -21.51
C HIS A 178 -21.76 3.82 -21.50
N ALA A 179 -20.81 4.58 -22.05
CA ALA A 179 -20.75 6.03 -22.03
C ALA A 179 -21.91 6.73 -22.76
N ALA A 180 -22.73 5.99 -23.52
CA ALA A 180 -23.92 6.53 -24.17
C ALA A 180 -25.24 6.27 -23.40
N SER A 181 -25.23 5.42 -22.37
CA SER A 181 -26.41 4.99 -21.63
C SER A 181 -26.61 5.81 -20.35
N GLU A 182 -27.73 6.54 -20.24
CA GLU A 182 -28.03 7.32 -19.03
C GLU A 182 -28.19 6.44 -17.78
N ASP A 183 -28.78 5.25 -17.92
CA ASP A 183 -28.89 4.28 -16.83
C ASP A 183 -27.51 3.81 -16.36
N ALA A 184 -26.59 3.51 -17.29
CA ALA A 184 -25.24 3.08 -16.92
C ALA A 184 -24.44 4.19 -16.22
N ILE A 185 -24.70 5.46 -16.56
CA ILE A 185 -24.09 6.60 -15.87
C ILE A 185 -24.66 6.79 -14.46
N LYS A 186 -25.96 6.49 -14.29
CA LYS A 186 -26.58 6.46 -12.97
C LYS A 186 -25.96 5.38 -12.09
N ASP A 187 -25.81 4.17 -12.62
CA ASP A 187 -25.17 3.04 -11.93
C ASP A 187 -23.73 3.40 -11.54
N ALA A 188 -22.95 4.01 -12.45
CA ALA A 188 -21.59 4.47 -12.15
C ALA A 188 -21.52 5.43 -10.96
N VAL A 189 -22.49 6.33 -10.82
CA VAL A 189 -22.53 7.25 -9.67
C VAL A 189 -22.91 6.53 -8.38
N GLU A 190 -23.83 5.57 -8.42
CA GLU A 190 -24.18 4.75 -7.25
C GLU A 190 -22.96 3.94 -6.78
N ASP A 191 -22.21 3.36 -7.72
CA ASP A 191 -20.99 2.59 -7.43
C ASP A 191 -19.85 3.46 -6.89
N ILE A 192 -19.67 4.69 -7.41
CA ILE A 192 -18.75 5.66 -6.82
C ILE A 192 -19.14 5.97 -5.35
N ALA A 193 -20.44 6.11 -5.06
CA ALA A 193 -20.89 6.38 -3.69
C ALA A 193 -20.61 5.21 -2.74
N LEU A 194 -20.69 3.97 -3.23
CA LEU A 194 -20.32 2.78 -2.46
C LEU A 194 -18.82 2.80 -2.11
N LEU A 195 -17.96 3.03 -3.11
CA LEU A 195 -16.50 3.12 -2.88
C LEU A 195 -16.13 4.30 -1.97
N GLN A 196 -16.78 5.44 -2.12
CA GLN A 196 -16.58 6.60 -1.24
C GLN A 196 -16.95 6.26 0.21
N LYS A 197 -18.07 5.58 0.42
CA LYS A 197 -18.49 5.13 1.75
C LYS A 197 -17.48 4.16 2.37
N GLU A 198 -16.94 3.21 1.59
CA GLU A 198 -15.86 2.32 2.06
C GLU A 198 -14.63 3.13 2.52
N MET A 199 -14.24 4.15 1.76
CA MET A 199 -13.13 5.04 2.13
C MET A 199 -13.41 5.81 3.43
N ASP A 200 -14.62 6.35 3.57
CA ASP A 200 -15.03 7.09 4.77
C ASP A 200 -15.04 6.18 6.02
N GLU A 201 -15.51 4.94 5.89
CA GLU A 201 -15.51 3.96 6.97
C GLU A 201 -14.08 3.60 7.41
N VAL A 202 -13.17 3.38 6.45
CA VAL A 202 -11.75 3.13 6.73
C VAL A 202 -11.11 4.34 7.41
N ALA A 203 -11.36 5.55 6.90
CA ALA A 203 -10.83 6.78 7.49
C ALA A 203 -11.36 7.01 8.91
N TYR A 204 -12.65 6.77 9.14
CA TYR A 204 -13.27 6.86 10.46
C TYR A 204 -12.70 5.82 11.43
N ALA A 205 -12.54 4.57 11.00
CA ALA A 205 -11.94 3.50 11.81
C ALA A 205 -10.51 3.86 12.21
N LYS A 206 -9.69 4.35 11.26
CA LYS A 206 -8.32 4.81 11.51
C LYS A 206 -8.29 5.97 12.51
N LYS A 207 -9.17 6.96 12.35
CA LYS A 207 -9.27 8.09 13.27
C LYS A 207 -9.65 7.63 14.69
N LYS A 208 -10.68 6.79 14.80
CA LYS A 208 -11.14 6.24 16.08
C LYS A 208 -10.03 5.45 16.77
N ARG A 209 -9.30 4.61 16.04
CA ARG A 209 -8.15 3.85 16.55
C ARG A 209 -7.06 4.79 17.07
N ALA A 210 -6.71 5.84 16.33
CA ALA A 210 -5.74 6.83 16.78
C ALA A 210 -6.20 7.56 18.06
N GLU A 211 -7.49 7.90 18.18
CA GLU A 211 -8.06 8.50 19.40
C GLU A 211 -8.05 7.54 20.60
N GLU A 212 -8.17 6.23 20.38
CA GLU A 212 -8.05 5.21 21.41
C GLU A 212 -6.60 5.04 21.86
N LEU A 213 -5.66 4.98 20.91
CA LEU A 213 -4.22 4.89 21.19
C LEU A 213 -3.70 6.13 21.93
N ALA A 214 -4.20 7.32 21.59
CA ALA A 214 -3.82 8.56 22.28
C ALA A 214 -4.28 8.62 23.74
N LYS A 215 -5.20 7.73 24.17
CA LYS A 215 -5.62 7.61 25.58
C LYS A 215 -4.77 6.61 26.37
N LEU A 216 -3.97 5.79 25.69
CA LEU A 216 -3.06 4.87 26.35
C LEU A 216 -1.96 5.66 27.07
N LEU A 217 -1.44 5.06 28.15
CA LEU A 217 -0.25 5.61 28.81
C LEU A 217 0.90 5.67 27.80
N PRO A 218 1.70 6.75 27.78
CA PRO A 218 2.90 6.81 26.95
C PRO A 218 3.82 5.62 27.25
N LEU A 219 4.38 5.04 26.19
CA LEU A 219 5.36 3.96 26.36
C LEU A 219 6.58 4.46 27.13
N PRO A 220 7.15 3.66 28.04
CA PRO A 220 8.31 4.07 28.83
C PRO A 220 9.53 4.27 27.93
N VAL A 221 10.54 4.97 28.46
CA VAL A 221 11.89 4.99 27.90
C VAL A 221 12.74 4.05 28.75
N LEU A 222 13.31 3.02 28.11
CA LEU A 222 14.07 1.97 28.75
C LEU A 222 15.58 2.18 28.59
N GLY A 223 16.34 1.58 29.52
CA GLY A 223 17.79 1.71 29.59
C GLY A 223 18.27 2.81 30.55
N PRO A 224 19.59 3.02 30.66
CA PRO A 224 20.17 4.08 31.48
C PRO A 224 19.67 5.47 31.05
N MET A 225 19.66 6.42 32.00
CA MET A 225 19.23 7.79 31.73
C MET A 225 20.06 8.42 30.60
N GLY A 226 19.39 8.85 29.52
CA GLY A 226 20.04 9.44 28.35
C GLY A 226 20.59 8.43 27.33
N HIS A 227 20.31 7.14 27.51
CA HIS A 227 20.69 6.12 26.55
C HIS A 227 19.94 6.26 25.23
N THR A 228 20.68 6.13 24.14
CA THR A 228 20.15 5.95 22.78
C THR A 228 20.96 4.84 22.12
N VAL A 229 20.31 4.06 21.26
CA VAL A 229 21.00 3.02 20.48
C VAL A 229 22.16 3.67 19.71
N PRO A 230 23.40 3.15 19.87
CA PRO A 230 24.58 3.72 19.26
C PRO A 230 24.52 3.62 17.72
N PRO A 231 25.23 4.51 17.02
CA PRO A 231 25.46 4.39 15.58
C PRO A 231 25.98 3.02 15.19
N PHE A 232 25.46 2.48 14.09
CA PHE A 232 25.94 1.23 13.50
C PHE A 232 26.00 1.32 11.98
N ALA A 233 26.80 0.45 11.37
CA ALA A 233 26.85 0.20 9.94
C ALA A 233 27.18 -1.30 9.73
N PHE A 234 26.30 -2.00 9.04
CA PHE A 234 26.39 -3.43 8.76
C PHE A 234 26.11 -3.68 7.28
N ILE A 235 26.20 -4.94 6.86
CA ILE A 235 26.01 -5.36 5.48
C ILE A 235 24.69 -6.14 5.36
N ASP A 236 23.88 -5.80 4.37
CA ASP A 236 22.62 -6.49 4.11
C ASP A 236 22.77 -7.71 3.17
N ARG A 237 21.64 -8.37 2.87
CA ARG A 237 21.57 -9.52 1.97
C ARG A 237 22.05 -9.29 0.53
N ASP A 238 22.07 -8.04 0.07
CA ASP A 238 22.53 -7.66 -1.26
C ASP A 238 23.96 -7.10 -1.25
N SER A 239 24.67 -7.31 -0.13
CA SER A 239 26.03 -6.81 0.11
C SER A 239 26.15 -5.29 0.11
N MET A 240 25.05 -4.60 0.41
CA MET A 240 25.01 -3.15 0.55
C MET A 240 25.18 -2.78 2.03
N GLU A 241 25.85 -1.65 2.28
CA GLU A 241 25.92 -1.09 3.63
C GLU A 241 24.53 -0.59 4.05
N PHE A 242 24.13 -0.93 5.26
CA PHE A 242 22.94 -0.42 5.93
C PHE A 242 23.31 0.05 7.33
N SER A 243 22.89 1.26 7.68
CA SER A 243 23.27 1.96 8.89
C SER A 243 22.07 2.50 9.64
N HIS A 244 22.32 2.95 10.87
CA HIS A 244 21.34 3.70 11.66
C HIS A 244 20.77 4.93 10.92
N ASN A 245 21.53 5.55 10.00
CA ASN A 245 21.06 6.72 9.25
C ASN A 245 19.94 6.36 8.27
N ASP A 246 20.02 5.18 7.66
CA ASP A 246 19.06 4.67 6.66
C ASP A 246 17.66 4.41 7.26
N CYS A 247 17.57 4.38 8.59
CA CYS A 247 16.33 4.17 9.34
C CYS A 247 16.10 5.21 10.45
N SER A 248 16.82 6.34 10.43
CA SER A 248 16.81 7.34 11.51
C SER A 248 15.46 8.03 11.71
N ALA A 249 14.67 8.21 10.65
CA ALA A 249 13.34 8.82 10.73
C ALA A 249 12.21 7.82 11.01
N GLN A 250 12.54 6.56 11.27
CA GLN A 250 11.59 5.44 11.32
C GLN A 250 11.61 4.78 12.70
N LEU A 251 10.46 4.26 13.11
CA LEU A 251 10.40 3.32 14.22
C LEU A 251 11.12 2.04 13.81
N ARG A 252 11.80 1.38 14.75
CA ARG A 252 12.51 0.14 14.47
C ARG A 252 12.06 -0.96 15.40
N VAL A 253 11.82 -2.14 14.83
CA VAL A 253 11.70 -3.38 15.60
C VAL A 253 12.95 -4.19 15.33
N VAL A 254 13.68 -4.54 16.38
CA VAL A 254 14.99 -5.17 16.28
C VAL A 254 14.97 -6.54 16.93
N ASP A 255 15.58 -7.52 16.26
CA ASP A 255 15.87 -8.83 16.82
C ASP A 255 17.29 -9.31 16.47
N PHE A 256 17.69 -10.40 17.13
CA PHE A 256 18.95 -11.08 16.89
C PHE A 256 18.66 -12.53 16.53
N PHE A 257 19.26 -13.02 15.46
CA PHE A 257 18.97 -14.34 14.91
C PHE A 257 20.24 -14.99 14.37
N PHE A 258 20.16 -16.25 13.95
CA PHE A 258 21.15 -16.84 13.06
C PHE A 258 20.51 -17.96 12.24
N THR A 259 20.93 -18.13 10.99
CA THR A 259 20.15 -18.97 10.04
C THR A 259 20.17 -20.47 10.35
N THR A 260 21.09 -20.92 11.21
CA THR A 260 21.23 -22.33 11.60
C THR A 260 20.57 -22.67 12.93
N CYS A 261 19.93 -21.69 13.60
CA CYS A 261 19.25 -21.92 14.88
C CYS A 261 18.07 -22.89 14.70
N PRO A 262 18.07 -24.06 15.39
CA PRO A 262 17.05 -25.09 15.18
C PRO A 262 15.78 -24.89 16.02
N THR A 263 15.74 -23.90 16.93
CA THR A 263 14.69 -23.80 17.96
C THR A 263 13.85 -22.53 17.85
N ILE A 264 14.32 -21.40 18.39
CA ILE A 264 13.49 -20.20 18.58
C ILE A 264 13.46 -19.30 17.34
N CYS A 265 14.54 -19.24 16.56
CA CYS A 265 14.60 -18.38 15.37
C CYS A 265 13.52 -18.67 14.31
N PRO A 266 13.15 -19.93 14.00
CA PRO A 266 12.02 -20.19 13.10
C PRO A 266 10.70 -19.56 13.56
N ILE A 267 10.45 -19.53 14.88
CA ILE A 267 9.25 -18.91 15.45
C ILE A 267 9.38 -17.38 15.34
N MET A 268 10.48 -16.80 15.81
CA MET A 268 10.72 -15.36 15.77
C MET A 268 10.69 -14.81 14.34
N SER A 269 11.33 -15.49 13.38
CA SER A 269 11.30 -15.07 11.98
C SER A 269 9.92 -15.20 11.35
N SER A 270 9.12 -16.19 11.77
CA SER A 270 7.70 -16.22 11.41
C SER A 270 6.93 -15.04 12.00
N GLN A 271 7.26 -14.59 13.22
CA GLN A 271 6.63 -13.41 13.81
C GLN A 271 7.09 -12.10 13.15
N MET A 272 8.34 -12.01 12.72
CA MET A 272 8.84 -10.87 11.94
C MET A 272 8.13 -10.77 10.58
N ALA A 273 7.89 -11.91 9.91
CA ALA A 273 7.06 -11.94 8.71
C ALA A 273 5.61 -11.49 9.02
N ARG A 274 5.04 -11.90 10.16
CA ARG A 274 3.70 -11.46 10.58
C ARG A 274 3.65 -9.94 10.86
N LEU A 275 4.68 -9.39 11.51
CA LEU A 275 4.82 -7.96 11.75
C LEU A 275 4.93 -7.19 10.44
N GLN A 276 5.67 -7.69 9.45
CA GLN A 276 5.75 -7.09 8.12
C GLN A 276 4.37 -6.94 7.48
N GLU A 277 3.54 -7.99 7.53
CA GLU A 277 2.18 -7.94 7.01
C GLU A 277 1.27 -7.03 7.83
N GLY A 278 1.42 -7.00 9.15
CA GLY A 278 0.71 -6.05 10.02
C GLY A 278 1.06 -4.58 9.74
N ILE A 279 2.34 -4.30 9.50
CA ILE A 279 2.85 -2.98 9.08
C ILE A 279 2.22 -2.57 7.74
N ARG A 280 2.19 -3.49 6.76
CA ARG A 280 1.54 -3.26 5.46
C ARG A 280 0.05 -3.00 5.57
N ALA A 281 -0.65 -3.85 6.30
CA ALA A 281 -2.09 -3.73 6.50
C ALA A 281 -2.48 -2.39 7.14
N LYS A 282 -1.61 -1.83 7.99
CA LYS A 282 -1.79 -0.53 8.63
C LYS A 282 -1.27 0.66 7.81
N GLY A 283 -0.60 0.42 6.67
CA GLY A 283 -0.02 1.46 5.82
C GLY A 283 1.19 2.15 6.46
N LEU A 284 2.01 1.39 7.21
CA LEU A 284 3.16 1.88 7.98
C LEU A 284 4.51 1.52 7.33
N GLU A 285 4.53 1.05 6.07
CA GLU A 285 5.73 0.55 5.38
C GLU A 285 6.82 1.63 5.19
N GLY A 286 6.42 2.91 5.17
CA GLY A 286 7.33 4.05 5.13
C GLY A 286 7.77 4.54 6.51
N GLU A 287 7.17 4.05 7.58
CA GLU A 287 7.28 4.60 8.93
C GLU A 287 8.02 3.66 9.90
N VAL A 288 8.09 2.38 9.55
CA VAL A 288 8.66 1.31 10.37
C VAL A 288 9.71 0.52 9.59
N ARG A 289 10.78 0.12 10.28
CA ARG A 289 11.80 -0.80 9.78
C ARG A 289 11.95 -1.99 10.71
N LEU A 290 11.86 -3.19 10.15
CA LEU A 290 12.22 -4.42 10.84
C LEU A 290 13.72 -4.66 10.61
N VAL A 291 14.50 -4.92 11.65
CA VAL A 291 15.96 -5.06 11.54
C VAL A 291 16.44 -6.27 12.34
N SER A 292 16.84 -7.30 11.61
CA SER A 292 17.37 -8.54 12.18
C SER A 292 18.89 -8.58 12.03
N HIS A 293 19.59 -8.71 13.16
CA HIS A 293 21.05 -8.80 13.19
C HIS A 293 21.47 -10.26 13.39
N THR A 294 22.34 -10.79 12.53
CA THR A 294 22.89 -12.12 12.78
C THR A 294 23.84 -12.12 13.99
N VAL A 295 23.86 -13.21 14.75
CA VAL A 295 24.88 -13.49 15.78
C VAL A 295 25.95 -14.48 15.30
N ASP A 296 25.83 -15.00 14.08
CA ASP A 296 26.79 -15.91 13.43
C ASP A 296 27.22 -15.39 12.04
N PRO A 297 27.90 -14.23 11.96
CA PRO A 297 28.23 -13.60 10.69
C PRO A 297 29.22 -14.40 9.82
N ASP A 298 29.99 -15.32 10.42
CA ASP A 298 30.92 -16.20 9.70
C ASP A 298 30.15 -17.21 8.82
N TYR A 299 28.99 -17.68 9.31
CA TYR A 299 28.10 -18.54 8.54
C TYR A 299 27.08 -17.73 7.74
N ASP A 300 26.51 -16.67 8.31
CA ASP A 300 25.42 -15.88 7.74
C ASP A 300 25.95 -14.82 6.77
N THR A 301 26.50 -15.30 5.65
CA THR A 301 26.94 -14.46 4.53
C THR A 301 25.75 -13.77 3.84
N PRO A 302 25.95 -12.65 3.13
CA PRO A 302 24.87 -11.97 2.39
C PRO A 302 24.05 -12.91 1.50
N SER A 303 24.71 -13.83 0.79
CA SER A 303 24.06 -14.84 -0.04
C SER A 303 23.15 -15.81 0.73
N ARG A 304 23.51 -16.16 1.97
CA ARG A 304 22.68 -17.03 2.82
C ARG A 304 21.53 -16.25 3.43
N LEU A 305 21.75 -15.01 3.84
CA LEU A 305 20.68 -14.10 4.28
C LEU A 305 19.66 -13.87 3.17
N LYS A 306 20.12 -13.72 1.93
CA LYS A 306 19.27 -13.61 0.75
C LYS A 306 18.34 -14.80 0.60
N SER A 307 18.89 -16.01 0.60
CA SER A 307 18.08 -17.24 0.54
C SER A 307 17.21 -17.45 1.77
N TYR A 308 17.62 -16.97 2.95
CA TYR A 308 16.84 -17.05 4.18
C TYR A 308 15.59 -16.16 4.09
N GLY A 309 15.78 -14.89 3.72
CA GLY A 309 14.69 -13.93 3.57
C GLY A 309 13.70 -14.30 2.47
N GLU A 310 14.16 -14.85 1.34
CA GLU A 310 13.28 -15.35 0.27
C GLU A 310 12.31 -16.43 0.78
N ARG A 311 12.78 -17.36 1.63
CA ARG A 311 11.91 -18.39 2.22
C ARG A 311 10.88 -17.83 3.18
N LEU A 312 11.14 -16.66 3.77
CA LEU A 312 10.28 -16.00 4.74
C LEU A 312 9.30 -15.00 4.09
N GLY A 313 9.39 -14.79 2.77
CA GLY A 313 8.63 -13.74 2.11
C GLY A 313 9.06 -12.33 2.53
N GLN A 314 10.33 -12.16 2.91
CA GLN A 314 10.90 -10.88 3.30
C GLN A 314 10.72 -9.84 2.19
N ASP A 315 10.16 -8.69 2.56
CA ASP A 315 10.23 -7.45 1.80
C ASP A 315 11.48 -6.67 2.20
N PRO A 316 12.50 -6.57 1.33
CA PRO A 316 13.74 -5.88 1.66
C PRO A 316 13.56 -4.37 1.88
N GLU A 317 12.43 -3.77 1.48
CA GLU A 317 12.14 -2.35 1.77
C GLU A 317 11.65 -2.13 3.20
N ILE A 318 11.03 -3.14 3.83
CA ILE A 318 10.48 -3.07 5.20
C ILE A 318 11.42 -3.74 6.20
N TRP A 319 11.91 -4.93 5.85
CA TRP A 319 12.67 -5.81 6.72
C TRP A 319 14.10 -5.98 6.21
N LYS A 320 15.08 -5.64 7.04
CA LYS A 320 16.52 -5.82 6.78
C LYS A 320 17.07 -6.99 7.58
N LEU A 321 17.81 -7.86 6.88
CA LEU A 321 18.61 -8.92 7.46
C LEU A 321 20.08 -8.49 7.34
N LEU A 322 20.78 -8.40 8.46
CA LEU A 322 22.11 -7.78 8.55
C LEU A 322 23.18 -8.77 9.04
N THR A 323 24.37 -8.66 8.47
CA THR A 323 25.62 -9.33 8.87
C THR A 323 26.77 -8.34 8.92
N GLY A 324 27.93 -8.72 9.46
CA GLY A 324 29.05 -7.81 9.58
C GLY A 324 30.13 -8.30 10.54
N ASN A 325 30.88 -7.35 11.09
CA ASN A 325 31.89 -7.67 12.10
C ASN A 325 31.20 -8.22 13.36
N LYS A 326 31.66 -9.39 13.81
CA LYS A 326 31.11 -10.11 14.96
C LYS A 326 31.21 -9.32 16.27
N GLU A 327 32.32 -8.64 16.50
CA GLU A 327 32.52 -7.84 17.73
C GLU A 327 31.52 -6.68 17.77
N ASP A 328 31.33 -5.99 16.65
CA ASP A 328 30.38 -4.88 16.53
C ASP A 328 28.93 -5.33 16.69
N LEU A 329 28.56 -6.50 16.12
CA LEU A 329 27.22 -7.10 16.28
C LEU A 329 26.94 -7.47 17.74
N TYR A 330 27.94 -7.97 18.46
CA TYR A 330 27.79 -8.35 19.86
C TYR A 330 27.80 -7.12 20.78
N ASP A 331 28.58 -6.09 20.43
CA ASP A 331 28.59 -4.81 21.14
C ASP A 331 27.23 -4.12 21.04
N ILE A 332 26.67 -3.99 19.84
CA ILE A 332 25.36 -3.36 19.66
C ILE A 332 24.24 -4.16 20.34
N ALA A 333 24.31 -5.50 20.34
CA ALA A 333 23.36 -6.33 21.07
C ALA A 333 23.35 -5.99 22.56
N ARG A 334 24.53 -6.01 23.19
CA ARG A 334 24.68 -5.89 24.65
C ARG A 334 24.58 -4.46 25.15
N ASN A 335 25.24 -3.53 24.47
CA ASN A 335 25.40 -2.15 24.91
C ASN A 335 24.43 -1.19 24.20
N GLY A 336 23.95 -1.56 23.01
CA GLY A 336 22.98 -0.77 22.26
C GLY A 336 21.54 -1.10 22.60
N TYR A 337 21.17 -2.38 22.41
CA TYR A 337 19.80 -2.85 22.60
C TYR A 337 19.56 -3.54 23.95
N PHE A 338 20.61 -3.77 24.75
CA PHE A 338 20.55 -4.55 26.00
C PHE A 338 19.91 -5.95 25.84
N LEU A 339 20.09 -6.56 24.67
CA LEU A 339 19.67 -7.92 24.37
C LEU A 339 20.83 -8.90 24.60
N THR A 340 20.51 -10.08 25.11
CA THR A 340 21.54 -11.10 25.36
C THR A 340 21.93 -11.77 24.04
N ALA A 341 23.23 -11.73 23.72
CA ALA A 341 23.85 -12.53 22.64
C ALA A 341 25.21 -13.03 23.15
N ILE A 342 25.30 -14.33 23.47
CA ILE A 342 26.49 -14.95 24.08
C ILE A 342 26.68 -16.35 23.48
N GLU A 343 27.89 -16.65 23.02
CA GLU A 343 28.25 -18.01 22.62
C GLU A 343 28.17 -18.97 23.81
N SER A 344 27.65 -20.17 23.58
CA SER A 344 27.47 -21.16 24.63
C SER A 344 27.51 -22.57 24.05
N ASP A 345 28.51 -23.35 24.46
CA ASP A 345 28.67 -24.76 24.09
C ASP A 345 27.50 -25.64 24.52
N THR A 346 26.69 -25.16 25.48
CA THR A 346 25.48 -25.85 25.97
C THR A 346 24.19 -25.39 25.30
N ALA A 347 24.24 -24.39 24.42
CA ALA A 347 23.07 -23.89 23.70
C ALA A 347 22.84 -24.70 22.42
N ALA A 348 21.58 -24.92 22.06
CA ALA A 348 21.23 -25.58 20.79
C ALA A 348 21.71 -24.69 19.61
N GLY A 349 22.66 -25.18 18.82
CA GLY A 349 23.30 -24.39 17.76
C GLY A 349 24.52 -23.58 18.22
N GLY A 350 24.96 -23.68 19.48
CA GLY A 350 26.21 -23.10 19.98
C GLY A 350 26.14 -21.64 20.42
N ILE A 351 24.99 -20.98 20.30
CA ILE A 351 24.81 -19.56 20.65
C ILE A 351 23.53 -19.39 21.47
N PHE A 352 23.64 -18.72 22.62
CA PHE A 352 22.52 -18.24 23.42
C PHE A 352 22.17 -16.82 22.97
N HIS A 353 20.98 -16.61 22.41
CA HIS A 353 20.49 -15.30 22.02
C HIS A 353 19.09 -15.05 22.61
N SER A 354 18.75 -13.78 22.80
CA SER A 354 17.46 -13.36 23.32
C SER A 354 16.33 -13.77 22.39
N ASP A 355 15.23 -14.22 22.98
CA ASP A 355 13.90 -14.40 22.37
C ASP A 355 13.12 -13.08 22.21
N LEU A 356 13.74 -11.94 22.53
CA LEU A 356 13.06 -10.65 22.60
C LEU A 356 13.18 -9.85 21.29
N PHE A 357 12.09 -9.16 20.96
CA PHE A 357 12.05 -8.03 20.06
C PHE A 357 12.16 -6.73 20.84
N ALA A 358 13.00 -5.80 20.39
CA ALA A 358 13.09 -4.46 20.94
C ALA A 358 12.36 -3.46 20.02
N LEU A 359 11.53 -2.60 20.60
CA LEU A 359 10.94 -1.44 19.93
C LEU A 359 11.79 -0.20 20.17
N ILE A 360 12.23 0.46 19.11
CA ILE A 360 13.04 1.67 19.15
C ILE A 360 12.30 2.80 18.44
N ASP A 361 12.20 3.97 19.08
CA ASP A 361 11.58 5.14 18.48
C ASP A 361 12.51 5.90 17.51
N ARG A 362 11.98 6.97 16.90
CA ARG A 362 12.71 7.82 15.95
C ARG A 362 13.86 8.60 16.61
N SER A 363 13.84 8.75 17.93
CA SER A 363 14.93 9.35 18.70
C SER A 363 16.01 8.33 19.09
N GLY A 364 15.85 7.06 18.73
CA GLY A 364 16.78 5.99 19.07
C GLY A 364 16.65 5.48 20.50
N GLN A 365 15.54 5.76 21.17
CA GLN A 365 15.28 5.27 22.52
C GLN A 365 14.50 3.96 22.48
N ILE A 366 14.78 3.09 23.44
CA ILE A 366 14.09 1.80 23.56
C ILE A 366 12.76 2.03 24.27
N ARG A 367 11.65 1.61 23.67
CA ARG A 367 10.28 1.82 24.14
C ARG A 367 9.59 0.56 24.67
N GLY A 368 10.18 -0.61 24.43
CA GLY A 368 9.68 -1.88 24.93
C GLY A 368 10.54 -3.07 24.52
N TYR A 369 10.40 -4.16 25.28
CA TYR A 369 10.85 -5.50 24.91
C TYR A 369 9.64 -6.41 24.91
N TYR A 370 9.57 -7.31 23.94
CA TYR A 370 8.44 -8.20 23.71
C TYR A 370 8.98 -9.58 23.39
N ASP A 371 8.40 -10.63 23.96
CA ASP A 371 8.74 -12.01 23.60
C ASP A 371 8.35 -12.27 22.13
N GLY A 372 9.35 -12.40 21.27
CA GLY A 372 9.20 -12.67 19.84
C GLY A 372 8.75 -14.09 19.52
N THR A 373 8.53 -14.94 20.53
CA THR A 373 7.91 -16.25 20.41
C THR A 373 6.45 -16.27 20.86
N ASP A 374 6.01 -15.25 21.63
CA ASP A 374 4.64 -15.09 22.09
C ASP A 374 3.82 -14.24 21.11
N THR A 375 2.72 -14.80 20.63
CA THR A 375 1.84 -14.12 19.67
C THR A 375 1.15 -12.90 20.26
N ASP A 376 0.75 -12.94 21.52
CA ASP A 376 0.03 -11.86 22.18
C ASP A 376 0.98 -10.68 22.48
N GLU A 377 2.25 -10.96 22.81
CA GLU A 377 3.25 -9.91 22.98
C GLU A 377 3.66 -9.26 21.65
N VAL A 378 3.73 -10.04 20.56
CA VAL A 378 3.97 -9.50 19.22
C VAL A 378 2.80 -8.62 18.75
N ASP A 379 1.56 -8.95 19.11
CA ASP A 379 0.40 -8.08 18.84
C ASP A 379 0.46 -6.79 19.66
N GLN A 380 0.85 -6.87 20.94
CA GLN A 380 1.10 -5.67 21.77
C GLN A 380 2.23 -4.80 21.22
N LEU A 381 3.28 -5.40 20.66
CA LEU A 381 4.36 -4.69 19.98
C LEU A 381 3.83 -3.93 18.77
N LEU A 382 2.98 -4.54 17.94
CA LEU A 382 2.39 -3.86 16.79
C LEU A 382 1.48 -2.69 17.22
N ASP A 383 0.74 -2.85 18.31
CA ASP A 383 -0.06 -1.78 18.92
C ASP A 383 0.81 -0.64 19.47
N ALA A 384 1.95 -0.97 20.09
CA ALA A 384 2.93 -0.01 20.57
C ALA A 384 3.58 0.77 19.41
N VAL A 385 3.91 0.10 18.31
CA VAL A 385 4.38 0.73 17.06
C VAL A 385 3.33 1.73 16.55
N GLU A 386 2.06 1.32 16.49
CA GLU A 386 0.96 2.19 16.05
C GLU A 386 0.79 3.40 16.96
N GLN A 387 0.92 3.21 18.28
CA GLN A 387 0.85 4.29 19.27
C GLN A 387 1.95 5.34 19.07
N LEU A 388 3.21 4.91 18.94
CA LEU A 388 4.34 5.83 18.71
C LEU A 388 4.20 6.60 17.40
N TRP A 389 3.81 5.91 16.33
CA TRP A 389 3.57 6.53 15.04
C TRP A 389 2.45 7.58 15.12
N ALA A 390 1.33 7.26 15.78
CA ALA A 390 0.20 8.18 15.92
C ALA A 390 0.53 9.42 16.77
N LEU A 391 1.42 9.29 17.76
CA LEU A 391 1.89 10.39 18.60
C LEU A 391 3.05 11.19 17.97
N ASN A 392 3.57 10.74 16.83
CA ASN A 392 4.73 11.30 16.15
C ASN A 392 5.98 11.34 17.04
N GLU A 393 6.13 10.31 17.90
CA GLU A 393 7.26 10.13 18.83
C GLU A 393 8.41 9.31 18.22
#